data_AF-A0A355DCL4-F1
#
_entry.id   AF-A0A355DCL4-F1
#
_cell.length_a   1.000
_cell.length_b   1.000
_cell.length_c   1.000
_cell.angle_alpha   90.00
_cell.angle_beta   90.00
_cell.angle_gamma   90.00
#
_symmetry.space_group_name_H-M   'P 1'
#
loop_
_entity.id
_entity.type
_entity.pdbx_description
1 polymer ?
#
loop_
_entity_poly.entity_id
_entity_poly.type
_entity_poly.pdbx_seq_one_letter_code
_entity_poly.pdbx_strand_id
1 'polypeptide(L)' 'MERPDFDWDDTDTFATGTVGPVGRRVFFIQARRAGDVVSLKMEKQQIAGLAEFLERLLDDLPPATH' A
#
# COMPACT_ATOMS: atom_id res chain seq x y z
N MET A 1 -7.09 11.07 -18.86
CA MET A 1 -6.38 11.51 -17.64
C MET A 1 -5.05 10.77 -17.64
N GLU A 2 -3.94 11.50 -17.57
CA GLU A 2 -2.62 10.90 -17.53
C GLU A 2 -2.47 10.11 -16.22
N ARG A 3 -1.90 8.90 -16.28
CA ARG A 3 -1.66 8.11 -15.08
C ARG A 3 -0.50 8.78 -14.34
N PRO A 4 -0.68 9.27 -13.10
CA PRO A 4 0.42 9.86 -12.36
C PRO A 4 1.51 8.82 -12.16
N ASP A 5 2.75 9.23 -12.41
CA ASP A 5 3.95 8.47 -12.13
C ASP A 5 4.56 8.99 -10.83
N PHE A 6 4.92 8.07 -9.93
CA PHE A 6 5.51 8.40 -8.63
C PHE A 6 6.85 7.70 -8.52
N ASP A 7 7.92 8.46 -8.74
CA ASP A 7 9.30 7.99 -8.64
C ASP A 7 9.92 8.52 -7.33
N TRP A 8 9.88 7.69 -6.30
CA TRP A 8 10.47 7.98 -5.00
C TRP A 8 11.56 6.96 -4.69
N ASP A 9 12.75 7.44 -4.37
CA ASP A 9 13.88 6.58 -3.98
C ASP A 9 13.69 5.93 -2.60
N ASP A 10 12.82 6.50 -1.76
CA ASP A 10 12.50 6.02 -0.41
C ASP A 10 11.06 6.36 0.00
N THR A 11 10.58 5.74 1.08
CA THR A 11 9.24 5.97 1.62
C THR A 11 9.26 5.75 3.14
N ASP A 12 8.66 6.66 3.89
CA ASP A 12 8.57 6.58 5.36
C ASP A 12 7.65 5.43 5.80
N THR A 13 6.51 5.29 5.12
CA THR A 13 5.51 4.27 5.41
C THR A 13 4.77 3.81 4.16
N PHE A 14 4.53 2.50 4.07
CA PHE A 14 3.65 1.89 3.08
C PHE A 14 2.58 1.07 3.81
N ALA A 15 1.32 1.48 3.70
CA ALA A 15 0.23 0.93 4.50
C ALA A 15 -1.07 0.77 3.72
N THR A 16 -1.95 -0.10 4.23
CA THR A 16 -3.32 -0.25 3.72
C THR A 16 -4.31 0.33 4.72
N GLY A 17 -5.42 0.89 4.22
CA GLY A 17 -6.41 1.56 5.06
C GLY A 17 -7.81 1.52 4.45
N THR A 18 -8.82 1.76 5.28
CA THR A 18 -10.21 1.82 4.82
C THR A 18 -10.97 2.94 5.49
N VAL A 19 -11.89 3.56 4.75
CA VAL A 19 -12.78 4.62 5.27
C VAL A 19 -14.24 4.22 5.06
N GLY A 20 -15.10 4.54 6.04
CA GLY A 20 -16.54 4.33 5.98
C GLY A 20 -17.04 3.14 6.80
N PRO A 21 -18.37 2.99 6.93
CA PRO A 21 -18.97 1.94 7.74
C PRO A 21 -18.82 0.56 7.08
N VAL A 22 -18.96 -0.50 7.88
CA VAL A 22 -19.01 -1.89 7.39
C VAL A 22 -20.07 -2.01 6.28
N GLY A 23 -19.74 -2.69 5.18
CA GLY A 23 -20.60 -2.83 4.00
C GLY A 23 -20.53 -1.67 3.00
N ARG A 24 -19.91 -0.54 3.35
CA ARG A 24 -19.66 0.61 2.43
C ARG A 24 -18.25 1.17 2.58
N ARG A 25 -17.28 0.28 2.83
CA ARG A 25 -15.88 0.67 2.98
C ARG A 25 -15.27 0.97 1.62
N VAL A 26 -14.51 2.05 1.56
CA VAL A 26 -13.57 2.30 0.47
C VAL A 26 -12.18 1.92 0.97
N PHE A 27 -11.43 1.20 0.14
CA PHE A 27 -10.13 0.65 0.47
C PHE A 27 -9.02 1.44 -0.24
N PHE A 28 -7.90 1.62 0.44
CA PHE A 28 -6.77 2.38 -0.06
C PHE A 28 -5.45 1.69 0.25
N ILE A 29 -4.48 1.90 -0.64
CA ILE A 29 -3.05 1.81 -0.33
C ILE A 29 -2.51 3.22 -0.21
N GLN A 30 -1.67 3.45 0.79
CA GLN A 30 -1.07 4.73 1.07
C GLN A 30 0.44 4.61 1.20
N ALA A 31 1.16 5.47 0.49
CA ALA A 31 2.59 5.67 0.65
C ALA A 31 2.83 7.09 1.16
N ARG A 32 3.77 7.27 2.09
CA ARG A 32 4.12 8.58 2.65
C ARG A 32 5.61 8.84 2.53
N ARG A 33 5.98 10.06 2.13
CA ARG A 33 7.37 10.53 2.09
C ARG A 33 7.44 12.00 2.48
N ALA A 34 8.19 12.35 3.52
CA ALA A 34 8.48 13.74 3.91
C ALA A 34 7.24 14.66 4.08
N GLY A 35 6.08 14.07 4.39
CA GLY A 35 4.81 14.80 4.50
C GLY A 35 3.87 14.65 3.30
N ASP A 36 4.38 14.22 2.14
CA ASP A 36 3.57 13.88 0.98
C ASP A 36 2.91 12.51 1.17
N VAL A 37 1.64 12.42 0.79
CA VAL A 37 0.86 11.17 0.86
C VAL A 37 0.24 10.88 -0.49
N VAL A 38 0.58 9.73 -1.06
CA VAL A 38 -0.09 9.18 -2.23
C VAL A 38 -1.10 8.16 -1.75
N SER A 39 -2.34 8.25 -2.21
CA SER A 39 -3.41 7.30 -1.87
C SER A 39 -4.05 6.75 -3.14
N LEU A 40 -3.99 5.43 -3.31
CA LEU A 40 -4.62 4.73 -4.41
C LEU A 40 -5.88 4.03 -3.91
N LYS A 41 -7.04 4.37 -4.48
CA LYS A 41 -8.29 3.65 -4.23
C LYS A 41 -8.23 2.29 -4.91
N MET A 42 -8.63 1.24 -4.18
CA MET A 42 -8.61 -0.13 -4.67
C MET A 42 -9.85 -0.91 -4.21
N GLU A 43 -10.07 -2.07 -4.84
CA GLU A 43 -11.06 -3.04 -4.38
C GLU A 43 -10.51 -3.92 -3.26
N LYS A 44 -11.38 -4.39 -2.37
CA LYS A 44 -10.99 -5.24 -1.22
C LYS A 44 -10.14 -6.44 -1.63
N GLN A 45 -10.55 -7.12 -2.71
CA GLN A 45 -9.87 -8.34 -3.18
C GLN A 45 -8.47 -8.04 -3.73
N GLN A 46 -8.26 -6.85 -4.31
CA GLN A 46 -6.95 -6.45 -4.83
C GLN A 46 -5.97 -6.14 -3.69
N ILE A 47 -6.43 -5.50 -2.60
CA ILE A 47 -5.61 -5.30 -1.41
C ILE A 47 -5.21 -6.64 -0.80
N ALA A 48 -6.15 -7.58 -0.68
CA ALA A 48 -5.87 -8.91 -0.14
C ALA A 48 -4.81 -9.64 -0.99
N GLY A 49 -4.98 -9.69 -2.30
CA GLY A 49 -4.02 -10.34 -3.20
C GLY A 49 -2.64 -9.67 -3.19
N LEU A 50 -2.57 -8.33 -3.06
CA LEU A 50 -1.30 -7.65 -2.92
C LEU A 50 -0.61 -7.99 -1.59
N ALA A 51 -1.38 -8.01 -0.48
CA ALA A 51 -0.82 -8.36 0.82
C ALA A 51 -0.25 -9.78 0.81
N GLU A 52 -0.97 -10.76 0.27
CA GLU A 52 -0.50 -12.14 0.13
C GLU A 52 0.76 -12.24 -0.75
N PHE A 53 0.83 -11.45 -1.83
CA PHE A 53 2.02 -11.41 -2.67
C PHE A 53 3.23 -10.82 -1.94
N LEU A 54 3.03 -9.70 -1.22
CA LEU A 54 4.10 -9.05 -0.46
C LEU A 54 4.58 -9.91 0.71
N GLU A 55 3.68 -10.57 1.43
CA GLU A 55 4.04 -11.51 2.49
C GLU A 55 4.98 -12.60 1.96
N ARG A 56 4.61 -13.24 0.84
CA ARG A 56 5.44 -14.26 0.20
C ARG A 56 6.79 -13.72 -0.27
N LEU A 57 6.81 -12.50 -0.79
CA LEU A 57 8.06 -11.86 -1.22
C LEU A 57 8.98 -11.56 -0.03
N LEU A 58 8.40 -11.15 1.10
CA LEU A 58 9.14 -10.86 2.33
C LEU A 58 9.66 -12.15 2.99
N ASP A 59 8.92 -13.26 2.91
CA ASP A 59 9.36 -14.56 3.41
C ASP A 59 10.64 -15.06 2.71
N ASP A 60 10.85 -14.66 1.45
CA ASP A 60 12.04 -14.99 0.68
C ASP A 60 13.26 -14.11 1.05
N LEU A 61 13.08 -13.03 1.82
CA LEU A 61 14.17 -12.15 2.23
C LEU A 61 14.92 -12.70 3.45
N PRO A 62 16.24 -12.44 3.55
CA PRO A 62 16.97 -12.72 4.78
C PRO A 62 16.37 -11.93 5.95
N PRO A 63 16.48 -12.44 7.20
CA PRO A 63 15.98 -11.74 8.38
C PRO A 63 16.51 -10.30 8.41
N ALA A 64 15.63 -9.35 8.69
CA ALA A 64 16.01 -7.95 8.81
C ALA A 64 17.11 -7.82 9.87
N THR A 65 18.32 -7.47 9.42
CA THR A 65 19.46 -7.25 10.30
C THR A 65 19.19 -5.95 11.05
N HIS A 66 18.92 -6.05 12.36
CA HIS A 66 18.82 -4.91 13.25
C HIS A 66 20.21 -4.34 13.54
#